data_AF-V9DY26-F1
#
_entry.id   AF-V9DY26-F1
#
_cell.length_a   1.000
_cell.length_b   1.000
_cell.length_c   1.000
_cell.angle_alpha   90.00
_cell.angle_beta   90.00
_cell.angle_gamma   90.00
#
_symmetry.space_group_name_H-M   'P 1'
#
loop_
_entity.id
_entity.type
_entity.pdbx_description
1 polymer ?
#
loop_
_entity_poly.entity_id
_entity_poly.type
_entity_poly.pdbx_seq_one_letter_code
_entity_poly.pdbx_strand_id
1 'polypeptide(L)'
;MAKFLGLLKNYREPVTDAEVRDYFQAEGGGGYEQLPDVINALLTEGKIKIFKKGSVLSYGIVDAEEAERIRGLTLEQRLVLQEIERAGNKGIWTRDIKSHTNIPQQIVTKTLRLLETRRLVKSVKSISSKNKKLYMLFDLVPSTEITGGPWYNEQEFDHVFIDTLSTFVYEVIKASGMSTLNAITDKVHASGISKVALGPEEIRSIIQTLMYDGRVEEVRSVRLTPGASHEVKYKVSQQITTFNYLSETPCGVCPVFDQCQEGNVISPRSCLYMTKWLGLKELDF
;
A
#
# COMPACT_ATOMS: atom_id res chain seq x y z
N MET A 1 -0.39 -41.37 -20.83
CA MET A 1 0.07 -39.95 -20.72
C MET A 1 -0.16 -39.13 -21.99
N ALA A 2 0.47 -39.45 -23.13
CA ALA A 2 0.36 -38.63 -24.35
C ALA A 2 -1.06 -38.47 -24.89
N LYS A 3 -1.88 -39.54 -24.84
CA LYS A 3 -3.28 -39.52 -25.29
C LYS A 3 -4.17 -38.58 -24.46
N PHE A 4 -4.05 -38.64 -23.12
CA PHE A 4 -4.80 -37.78 -22.21
C PHE A 4 -4.40 -36.30 -22.35
N LEU A 5 -3.10 -36.01 -22.49
CA LEU A 5 -2.64 -34.65 -22.80
C LEU A 5 -3.09 -34.17 -24.18
N GLY A 6 -3.16 -35.06 -25.17
CA GLY A 6 -3.68 -34.74 -26.51
C GLY A 6 -5.16 -34.39 -26.50
N LEU A 7 -5.97 -35.16 -25.76
CA LEU A 7 -7.38 -34.84 -25.51
C LEU A 7 -7.51 -33.45 -24.88
N LEU A 8 -6.83 -33.20 -23.76
CA LEU A 8 -6.95 -31.91 -23.08
C LEU A 8 -6.41 -30.73 -23.92
N LYS A 9 -5.50 -30.94 -24.88
CA LYS A 9 -5.01 -29.90 -25.80
C LYS A 9 -6.04 -29.53 -26.86
N ASN A 10 -6.92 -30.45 -27.21
CA ASN A 10 -7.96 -30.23 -28.22
C ASN A 10 -9.15 -29.43 -27.65
N TYR A 11 -9.33 -29.41 -26.34
CA TYR A 11 -10.38 -28.65 -25.67
C TYR A 11 -9.80 -27.38 -25.02
N ARG A 12 -10.40 -26.22 -25.32
CA ARG A 12 -10.05 -24.94 -24.66
C ARG A 12 -10.64 -24.80 -23.25
N GLU A 13 -11.64 -25.61 -22.92
CA GLU A 13 -12.33 -25.60 -21.64
C GLU A 13 -12.02 -26.88 -20.84
N PRO A 14 -12.14 -26.85 -19.49
CA PRO A 14 -11.89 -28.03 -18.66
C PRO A 14 -12.83 -29.18 -19.03
N VAL A 15 -12.27 -30.31 -19.43
CA VAL A 15 -13.02 -31.50 -19.87
C VAL A 15 -13.55 -32.25 -18.66
N THR A 16 -14.83 -32.61 -18.66
CA THR A 16 -15.46 -33.34 -17.55
C THR A 16 -15.07 -34.81 -17.51
N ASP A 17 -15.14 -35.43 -16.34
CA ASP A 17 -14.89 -36.87 -16.14
C ASP A 17 -15.78 -37.76 -17.04
N ALA A 18 -17.02 -37.32 -17.31
CA ALA A 18 -17.93 -37.99 -18.23
C ALA A 18 -17.43 -37.97 -19.68
N GLU A 19 -16.98 -36.81 -20.17
CA GLU A 19 -16.42 -36.66 -21.53
C GLU A 19 -15.10 -37.42 -21.71
N VAL A 20 -14.26 -37.42 -20.67
CA VAL A 20 -13.04 -38.24 -20.64
C VAL A 20 -13.41 -39.72 -20.72
N ARG A 21 -14.38 -40.17 -19.91
CA ARG A 21 -14.84 -41.57 -19.92
C ARG A 21 -15.39 -41.98 -21.28
N ASP A 22 -16.23 -41.14 -21.90
CA ASP A 22 -16.81 -41.42 -23.21
C ASP A 22 -15.74 -41.52 -24.31
N TYR A 23 -14.73 -40.65 -24.28
CA TYR A 23 -13.60 -40.71 -25.23
C TYR A 23 -12.79 -42.00 -25.10
N PHE A 24 -12.45 -42.41 -23.87
CA PHE A 24 -11.68 -43.64 -23.63
C PHE A 24 -12.51 -44.92 -23.83
N GLN A 25 -13.84 -44.85 -23.70
CA GLN A 25 -14.73 -45.96 -24.05
C GLN A 25 -14.91 -46.10 -25.58
N ALA A 26 -14.98 -44.99 -26.32
CA ALA A 26 -15.11 -44.99 -27.77
C ALA A 26 -13.84 -45.47 -28.51
N GLU A 27 -12.65 -45.22 -27.98
CA GLU A 27 -11.37 -45.66 -28.57
C GLU A 27 -10.92 -47.08 -28.17
N GLY A 28 -11.76 -47.84 -27.44
CA GLY A 28 -11.48 -49.22 -27.06
C GLY A 28 -10.99 -49.38 -25.63
N GLY A 29 -11.94 -49.40 -24.70
CA GLY A 29 -12.03 -50.12 -23.40
C GLY A 29 -10.84 -50.21 -22.42
N GLY A 30 -9.60 -50.42 -22.87
CA GLY A 30 -8.48 -50.82 -22.00
C GLY A 30 -7.68 -49.69 -21.36
N GLY A 31 -7.92 -48.42 -21.73
CA GLY A 31 -7.12 -47.28 -21.27
C GLY A 31 -7.62 -46.60 -19.99
N TYR A 32 -8.85 -46.87 -19.57
CA TYR A 32 -9.49 -46.16 -18.46
C TYR A 32 -8.98 -46.61 -17.08
N GLU A 33 -8.61 -47.88 -16.93
CA GLU A 33 -8.12 -48.43 -15.66
C GLU A 33 -6.78 -47.83 -15.21
N GLN A 34 -5.93 -47.42 -16.16
CA GLN A 34 -4.64 -46.77 -15.89
C GLN A 34 -4.75 -45.24 -15.84
N LEU A 35 -5.95 -44.69 -16.07
CA LEU A 35 -6.18 -43.25 -16.11
C LEU A 35 -5.90 -42.57 -14.75
N PRO A 36 -6.27 -43.13 -13.58
CA PRO A 36 -5.94 -42.53 -12.28
C PRO A 36 -4.44 -42.38 -12.06
N ASP A 37 -3.64 -43.38 -12.47
CA ASP A 37 -2.17 -43.34 -12.35
C ASP A 37 -1.56 -42.30 -13.29
N VAL A 38 -2.10 -42.20 -14.50
CA VAL A 38 -1.71 -41.17 -15.48
C VAL A 38 -2.08 -39.77 -14.98
N ILE A 39 -3.27 -39.59 -14.39
CA ILE A 39 -3.71 -38.32 -13.79
C ILE A 39 -2.79 -37.95 -12.62
N ASN A 40 -2.49 -38.89 -11.72
CA ASN A 40 -1.59 -38.66 -10.59
C ASN A 40 -0.17 -38.28 -11.05
N ALA A 41 0.37 -38.96 -12.06
CA ALA A 41 1.66 -38.61 -12.63
C ALA A 41 1.65 -37.22 -13.27
N LEU A 42 0.61 -36.88 -14.05
CA LEU A 42 0.48 -35.57 -14.70
C LEU A 42 0.21 -34.42 -13.72
N LEU A 43 -0.46 -34.72 -12.59
CA LEU A 43 -0.63 -33.80 -11.47
C LEU A 43 0.70 -33.51 -10.78
N THR A 44 1.52 -34.54 -10.55
CA THR A 44 2.87 -34.41 -9.98
C THR A 44 3.80 -33.65 -10.93
N GLU A 45 3.66 -33.85 -12.24
CA GLU A 45 4.37 -33.08 -13.27
C GLU A 45 3.83 -31.64 -13.43
N GLY A 46 2.69 -31.31 -12.82
CA GLY A 46 2.10 -29.96 -12.86
C GLY A 46 1.46 -29.58 -14.19
N LYS A 47 1.23 -30.55 -15.10
CA LYS A 47 0.72 -30.29 -16.46
C LYS A 47 -0.81 -30.16 -16.54
N ILE A 48 -1.53 -30.57 -15.49
CA ILE A 48 -2.99 -30.56 -15.43
C ILE A 48 -3.50 -29.98 -14.10
N LYS A 49 -4.66 -29.30 -14.15
CA LYS A 49 -5.43 -28.84 -12.99
C LYS A 49 -6.75 -29.61 -12.93
N ILE A 50 -7.19 -29.96 -11.72
CA ILE A 50 -8.50 -30.56 -11.48
C ILE A 50 -9.40 -29.49 -10.89
N PHE A 51 -10.56 -29.28 -11.52
CA PHE A 51 -11.63 -28.44 -11.05
C PHE A 51 -12.80 -29.33 -10.61
N LYS A 52 -13.31 -29.11 -9.40
CA LYS A 52 -14.48 -29.83 -8.88
C LYS A 52 -15.65 -28.87 -8.80
N LYS A 53 -16.70 -29.11 -9.59
CA LYS A 53 -17.95 -28.34 -9.56
C LYS A 53 -19.08 -29.28 -9.14
N GLY A 54 -19.42 -29.26 -7.85
CA GLY A 54 -20.39 -30.20 -7.28
C GLY A 54 -19.86 -31.64 -7.23
N SER A 55 -20.58 -32.56 -7.87
CA SER A 55 -20.19 -33.98 -8.02
C SER A 55 -19.33 -34.26 -9.25
N VAL A 56 -19.13 -33.28 -10.14
CA VAL A 56 -18.43 -33.47 -11.41
C VAL A 56 -16.98 -32.98 -11.30
N LEU A 57 -16.04 -33.87 -11.62
CA LEU A 57 -14.63 -33.55 -11.79
C LEU A 57 -14.39 -33.08 -13.23
N SER A 58 -13.56 -32.06 -13.40
CA SER A 58 -13.15 -31.54 -14.70
C SER A 58 -11.65 -31.28 -14.72
N TYR A 59 -11.02 -31.50 -15.86
CA TYR A 59 -9.57 -31.50 -16.05
C TYR A 59 -9.20 -30.42 -17.07
N GLY A 60 -8.30 -29.50 -16.70
CA GLY A 60 -7.78 -28.48 -17.60
C GLY A 60 -6.27 -28.56 -17.76
N ILE A 61 -5.75 -28.15 -18.91
CA ILE A 61 -4.30 -27.96 -19.10
C ILE A 61 -3.86 -26.70 -18.35
N VAL A 62 -2.68 -26.81 -17.75
CA VAL A 62 -1.97 -25.67 -17.18
C VAL A 62 -1.03 -25.11 -18.25
N ASP A 63 -1.04 -23.80 -18.44
CA ASP A 63 -0.11 -23.13 -19.36
C ASP A 63 1.35 -23.44 -19.00
N ALA A 64 2.23 -23.48 -19.99
CA ALA A 64 3.62 -23.91 -19.81
C ALA A 64 4.38 -23.12 -18.73
N GLU A 65 4.10 -21.83 -18.59
CA GLU A 65 4.68 -20.98 -17.52
C GLU A 65 4.16 -21.38 -16.14
N GLU A 66 2.87 -21.64 -16.03
CA GLU A 66 2.23 -21.99 -14.76
C GLU A 66 2.58 -23.44 -14.36
N ALA A 67 2.74 -24.34 -15.33
CA ALA A 67 3.24 -25.69 -15.13
C ALA A 67 4.69 -25.70 -14.61
N GLU A 68 5.53 -24.76 -15.09
CA GLU A 68 6.90 -24.59 -14.57
C GLU A 68 6.92 -24.06 -13.14
N ARG A 69 6.08 -23.07 -12.82
CA ARG A 69 5.94 -22.53 -11.45
C ARG A 69 5.48 -23.60 -10.46
N ILE A 70 4.62 -24.52 -10.91
CA ILE A 70 4.00 -25.56 -10.09
C ILE A 70 4.83 -26.87 -10.06
N ARG A 71 5.86 -26.99 -10.91
CA ARG A 71 6.66 -28.21 -11.06
C ARG A 71 7.33 -28.62 -9.74
N GLY A 72 7.06 -29.86 -9.31
CA GLY A 72 7.64 -30.43 -8.10
C GLY A 72 7.14 -29.82 -6.78
N LEU A 73 6.02 -29.08 -6.81
CA LEU A 73 5.30 -28.70 -5.60
C LEU A 73 4.34 -29.81 -5.17
N THR A 74 4.26 -30.06 -3.86
CA THR A 74 3.25 -30.96 -3.29
C THR A 74 1.86 -30.32 -3.33
N LEU A 75 0.79 -31.12 -3.16
CA LEU A 75 -0.59 -30.63 -3.13
C LEU A 75 -0.79 -29.51 -2.09
N GLU A 76 -0.21 -29.69 -0.90
CA GLU A 76 -0.24 -28.69 0.18
C GLU A 76 0.46 -27.38 -0.22
N GLN A 77 1.59 -27.48 -0.91
CA GLN A 77 2.34 -26.31 -1.37
C GLN A 77 1.59 -25.55 -2.46
N ARG A 78 0.91 -26.27 -3.35
CA ARG A 78 0.06 -25.70 -4.39
C ARG A 78 -1.13 -24.94 -3.80
N LEU A 79 -1.76 -25.49 -2.76
CA LEU A 79 -2.86 -24.81 -2.04
C LEU A 79 -2.40 -23.50 -1.40
N VAL A 80 -1.22 -23.49 -0.77
CA VAL A 80 -0.66 -22.25 -0.20
C VAL A 80 -0.39 -21.21 -1.29
N LEU A 81 0.16 -21.62 -2.44
CA LEU A 81 0.41 -20.71 -3.57
C LEU A 81 -0.89 -20.13 -4.12
N GLN A 82 -1.93 -20.94 -4.29
CA GLN A 82 -3.24 -20.51 -4.79
C GLN A 82 -3.91 -19.48 -3.86
N GLU A 83 -3.80 -19.64 -2.54
CA GLU A 83 -4.32 -18.65 -1.58
C GLU A 83 -3.54 -17.32 -1.64
N ILE A 84 -2.23 -17.36 -1.93
CA ILE A 84 -1.43 -16.15 -2.13
C ILE A 84 -1.82 -15.45 -3.45
N GLU A 85 -2.05 -16.21 -4.52
CA GLU A 85 -2.56 -15.69 -5.80
C GLU A 85 -3.92 -15.01 -5.62
N ARG A 86 -4.83 -15.64 -4.86
CA ARG A 86 -6.15 -15.10 -4.56
C ARG A 86 -6.09 -13.79 -3.77
N ALA A 87 -5.11 -13.63 -2.89
CA ALA A 87 -4.94 -12.41 -2.10
C ALA A 87 -4.45 -11.22 -2.93
N GLY A 88 -3.81 -11.48 -4.08
CA GLY A 88 -3.39 -10.46 -5.02
C GLY A 88 -2.54 -9.36 -4.37
N ASN A 89 -2.87 -8.10 -4.69
CA ASN A 89 -2.06 -6.92 -4.34
C ASN A 89 -2.15 -6.53 -2.86
N LYS A 90 -3.13 -7.11 -2.13
CA LYS A 90 -3.29 -6.92 -0.69
C LYS A 90 -2.37 -7.83 0.13
N GLY A 91 -1.84 -8.89 -0.49
CA GLY A 91 -1.06 -9.91 0.20
C GLY A 91 -1.85 -10.64 1.29
N ILE A 92 -1.25 -11.70 1.84
CA ILE A 92 -1.89 -12.54 2.85
C ILE A 92 -0.95 -12.80 4.02
N TRP A 93 -1.50 -12.85 5.23
CA TRP A 93 -0.73 -13.17 6.43
C TRP A 93 -0.64 -14.68 6.66
N THR A 94 0.45 -15.16 7.24
CA THR A 94 0.67 -16.59 7.57
C THR A 94 -0.45 -17.19 8.40
N ARG A 95 -1.08 -16.41 9.30
CA ARG A 95 -2.21 -16.89 10.10
C ARG A 95 -3.45 -17.12 9.25
N ASP A 96 -3.68 -16.27 8.26
CA ASP A 96 -4.85 -16.36 7.38
C ASP A 96 -4.67 -17.50 6.37
N ILE A 97 -3.44 -17.71 5.86
CA ILE A 97 -3.08 -18.90 5.07
C ILE A 97 -3.43 -20.17 5.86
N LYS A 98 -3.00 -20.25 7.13
CA LYS A 98 -3.30 -21.41 8.00
C LYS A 98 -4.80 -21.65 8.13
N SER A 99 -5.58 -20.60 8.39
CA SER A 99 -7.03 -20.70 8.56
C SER A 99 -7.74 -21.13 7.27
N HIS A 100 -7.27 -20.69 6.10
CA HIS A 100 -7.89 -21.02 4.81
C HIS A 100 -7.49 -22.40 4.30
N THR A 101 -6.23 -22.81 4.47
CA THR A 101 -5.75 -24.10 3.97
C THR A 101 -5.92 -25.24 4.98
N ASN A 102 -6.17 -24.93 6.26
CA ASN A 102 -6.20 -25.88 7.37
C ASN A 102 -4.90 -26.71 7.51
N ILE A 103 -3.77 -26.17 7.03
CA ILE A 103 -2.45 -26.82 7.06
C ILE A 103 -1.70 -26.41 8.35
N PRO A 104 -0.95 -27.33 9.00
CA PRO A 104 -0.10 -26.99 10.14
C PRO A 104 0.91 -25.87 9.84
N GLN A 105 1.08 -24.95 10.80
CA GLN A 105 1.93 -23.76 10.65
C GLN A 105 3.39 -24.08 10.28
N GLN A 106 3.93 -25.20 10.77
CA GLN A 106 5.29 -25.65 10.45
C GLN A 106 5.45 -25.94 8.95
N ILE A 107 4.45 -26.57 8.34
CA ILE A 107 4.44 -26.89 6.91
C ILE A 107 4.28 -25.62 6.11
N VAL A 108 3.34 -24.74 6.49
CA VAL A 108 3.15 -23.43 5.83
C VAL A 108 4.45 -22.61 5.85
N THR A 109 5.15 -22.57 6.98
CA THR A 109 6.40 -21.82 7.11
C THR A 109 7.52 -22.40 6.22
N LYS A 110 7.64 -23.73 6.15
CA LYS A 110 8.60 -24.41 5.26
C LYS A 110 8.26 -24.14 3.78
N THR A 111 6.98 -24.24 3.42
CA THR A 111 6.48 -23.96 2.08
C THR A 111 6.77 -22.52 1.68
N LEU A 112 6.48 -21.53 2.53
CA LEU A 112 6.74 -20.12 2.25
C LEU A 112 8.22 -19.86 1.99
N ARG A 113 9.13 -20.46 2.78
CA ARG A 113 10.58 -20.37 2.53
C ARG A 113 10.98 -20.98 1.18
N LEU A 114 10.40 -22.13 0.81
CA LEU A 114 10.66 -22.76 -0.49
C LEU A 114 10.17 -21.88 -1.65
N LEU A 115 8.98 -21.28 -1.52
CA LEU A 115 8.41 -20.38 -2.52
C LEU A 115 9.19 -19.06 -2.64
N GLU A 116 9.72 -18.52 -1.52
CA GLU A 116 10.64 -17.37 -1.50
C GLU A 116 11.97 -17.71 -2.21
N THR A 117 12.58 -18.87 -1.91
CA THR A 117 13.83 -19.31 -2.58
C THR A 117 13.65 -19.48 -4.09
N ARG A 118 12.49 -19.96 -4.53
CA ARG A 118 12.14 -20.09 -5.95
C ARG A 118 11.72 -18.78 -6.61
N ARG A 119 11.71 -17.65 -5.88
CA ARG A 119 11.26 -16.34 -6.35
C ARG A 119 9.83 -16.33 -6.92
N LEU A 120 8.95 -17.20 -6.39
CA LEU A 120 7.53 -17.20 -6.74
C LEU A 120 6.74 -16.24 -5.83
N VAL A 121 7.17 -16.14 -4.57
CA VAL A 121 6.55 -15.31 -3.54
C VAL A 121 7.59 -14.37 -2.97
N LYS A 122 7.16 -13.16 -2.62
CA LYS A 122 7.94 -12.21 -1.83
C LYS A 122 7.18 -11.83 -0.57
N SER A 123 7.94 -11.41 0.44
CA SER A 123 7.36 -10.89 1.67
C SER A 123 7.42 -9.37 1.73
N VAL A 124 6.31 -8.75 2.09
CA VAL A 124 6.18 -7.31 2.31
C VAL A 124 5.65 -7.10 3.73
N LYS A 125 6.23 -6.16 4.47
CA LYS A 125 5.70 -5.77 5.77
C LYS A 125 4.61 -4.72 5.57
N SER A 126 3.47 -4.89 6.24
CA SER A 126 2.36 -3.93 6.18
C SER A 126 2.57 -2.77 7.16
N ILE A 127 2.48 -1.53 6.66
CA ILE A 127 2.50 -0.32 7.50
C ILE A 127 1.17 -0.14 8.24
N SER A 128 0.04 -0.34 7.56
CA SER A 128 -1.31 -0.23 8.14
C SER A 128 -1.56 -1.21 9.30
N SER A 129 -0.99 -2.42 9.22
CA SER A 129 -1.23 -3.50 10.19
C SER A 129 -0.08 -3.77 11.15
N LYS A 130 0.61 -2.74 11.66
CA LYS A 130 1.69 -2.85 12.67
C LYS A 130 2.83 -3.81 12.26
N ASN A 131 3.40 -3.64 11.08
CA ASN A 131 4.55 -4.41 10.58
C ASN A 131 4.32 -5.93 10.45
N LYS A 132 3.07 -6.37 10.29
CA LYS A 132 2.80 -7.77 9.97
C LYS A 132 3.43 -8.15 8.62
N LYS A 133 4.11 -9.30 8.60
CA LYS A 133 4.70 -9.90 7.38
C LYS A 133 3.57 -10.48 6.52
N LEU A 134 3.30 -9.83 5.40
CA LEU A 134 2.38 -10.29 4.36
C LEU A 134 3.18 -10.96 3.23
N TYR A 135 2.57 -11.93 2.57
CA TYR A 135 3.15 -12.65 1.44
C TYR A 135 2.32 -12.35 0.20
N MET A 136 3.00 -12.14 -0.92
CA MET A 136 2.38 -11.86 -2.21
C MET A 136 3.23 -12.43 -3.34
N LEU A 137 2.67 -12.50 -4.55
CA LEU A 137 3.43 -12.93 -5.74
C LEU A 137 4.63 -12.02 -5.99
N PHE A 138 5.72 -12.61 -6.49
CA PHE A 138 6.97 -11.90 -6.73
C PHE A 138 6.79 -10.73 -7.72
N ASP A 139 6.07 -10.97 -8.81
CA ASP A 139 5.86 -10.00 -9.90
C ASP A 139 4.86 -8.90 -9.55
N LEU A 140 4.11 -9.04 -8.45
CA LEU A 140 3.00 -8.17 -8.14
C LEU A 140 3.43 -6.97 -7.30
N VAL A 141 3.05 -5.76 -7.69
CA VAL A 141 3.35 -4.54 -6.93
C VAL A 141 2.37 -4.41 -5.75
N PRO A 142 2.86 -4.21 -4.51
CA PRO A 142 1.98 -4.04 -3.34
C PRO A 142 1.14 -2.78 -3.47
N SER A 143 -0.10 -2.82 -2.96
CA SER A 143 -0.97 -1.65 -2.95
C SER A 143 -0.44 -0.54 -2.05
N THR A 144 -0.74 0.72 -2.40
CA THR A 144 -0.39 1.93 -1.62
C THR A 144 -0.93 1.89 -0.19
N GLU A 145 -2.07 1.24 0.05
CA GLU A 145 -2.62 1.02 1.40
C GLU A 145 -1.68 0.21 2.32
N ILE A 146 -0.79 -0.60 1.73
CA ILE A 146 0.13 -1.48 2.46
C ILE A 146 1.51 -0.84 2.56
N THR A 147 1.95 -0.18 1.50
CA THR A 147 3.24 0.53 1.43
C THR A 147 3.20 1.95 1.97
N GLY A 148 2.02 2.48 2.31
CA GLY A 148 1.85 3.85 2.83
C GLY A 148 2.03 4.95 1.78
N GLY A 149 2.27 4.61 0.52
CA GLY A 149 2.58 5.58 -0.53
C GLY A 149 4.03 6.10 -0.45
N PRO A 150 4.37 7.17 -1.21
CA PRO A 150 5.75 7.65 -1.34
C PRO A 150 6.29 8.38 -0.10
N TRP A 151 5.45 8.58 0.92
CA TRP A 151 5.80 9.27 2.18
C TRP A 151 6.54 8.38 3.18
N TYR A 152 6.64 7.09 2.90
CA TYR A 152 7.25 6.12 3.79
C TYR A 152 8.54 5.59 3.19
N ASN A 153 9.61 5.66 3.97
CA ASN A 153 10.88 5.03 3.66
C ASN A 153 11.18 3.95 4.71
N GLU A 154 11.47 2.74 4.27
CA GLU A 154 11.81 1.60 5.15
C GLU A 154 10.87 1.35 6.35
N GLN A 155 9.58 1.70 6.24
CA GLN A 155 8.54 1.57 7.29
C GLN A 155 8.42 2.76 8.26
N GLU A 156 9.19 3.83 8.08
CA GLU A 156 9.06 5.07 8.83
C GLU A 156 8.50 6.19 7.94
N PHE A 157 7.69 7.06 8.53
CA PHE A 157 7.20 8.24 7.84
C PHE A 157 8.35 9.23 7.71
N ASP A 158 8.69 9.59 6.47
CA ASP A 158 9.87 10.39 6.19
C ASP A 158 9.56 11.88 6.34
N HIS A 159 9.53 12.33 7.60
CA HIS A 159 9.30 13.73 7.95
C HIS A 159 10.33 14.66 7.28
N VAL A 160 11.60 14.23 7.21
CA VAL A 160 12.68 15.03 6.62
C VAL A 160 12.45 15.23 5.12
N PHE A 161 12.05 14.17 4.41
CA PHE A 161 11.69 14.26 3.00
C PHE A 161 10.48 15.18 2.78
N ILE A 162 9.45 15.08 3.62
CA ILE A 162 8.26 15.93 3.49
C ILE A 162 8.59 17.40 3.78
N ASP A 163 9.41 17.68 4.80
CA ASP A 163 9.82 19.05 5.12
C ASP A 163 10.70 19.66 4.03
N THR A 164 11.63 18.88 3.47
CA THR A 164 12.48 19.32 2.35
C THR A 164 11.65 19.56 1.09
N LEU A 165 10.71 18.68 0.77
CA LEU A 165 9.79 18.84 -0.35
C LEU A 165 8.86 20.05 -0.14
N SER A 166 8.30 20.22 1.05
CA SER A 166 7.43 21.35 1.39
C SER A 166 8.17 22.68 1.29
N THR A 167 9.42 22.72 1.75
CA THR A 167 10.29 23.90 1.64
C THR A 167 10.59 24.21 0.17
N PHE A 168 10.90 23.20 -0.63
CA PHE A 168 11.15 23.37 -2.06
C PHE A 168 9.91 23.87 -2.81
N VAL A 169 8.74 23.25 -2.59
CA VAL A 169 7.47 23.67 -3.19
C VAL A 169 7.17 25.12 -2.82
N TYR A 170 7.36 25.49 -1.56
CA TYR A 170 7.18 26.87 -1.11
C TYR A 170 8.10 27.86 -1.84
N GLU A 171 9.39 27.56 -1.96
CA GLU A 171 10.34 28.43 -2.68
C GLU A 171 10.04 28.50 -4.19
N VAL A 172 9.56 27.42 -4.81
CA VAL A 172 9.09 27.41 -6.20
C VAL A 172 7.90 28.36 -6.40
N ILE A 173 6.91 28.31 -5.52
CA ILE A 173 5.73 29.18 -5.59
C ILE A 173 6.16 30.64 -5.36
N LYS A 174 7.03 30.88 -4.38
CA LYS A 174 7.58 32.21 -4.06
C LYS A 174 8.34 32.84 -5.22
N ALA A 175 9.22 32.07 -5.88
CA ALA A 175 10.01 32.56 -7.01
C ALA A 175 9.16 32.83 -8.25
N SER A 176 8.08 32.08 -8.44
CA SER A 176 7.20 32.20 -9.61
C SER A 176 6.07 33.20 -9.41
N GLY A 177 5.80 33.62 -8.16
CA GLY A 177 4.68 34.48 -7.76
C GLY A 177 3.33 33.75 -7.78
N MET A 178 2.93 33.23 -8.93
CA MET A 178 1.73 32.40 -9.11
C MET A 178 2.10 31.15 -9.93
N SER A 179 1.72 29.96 -9.46
CA SER A 179 2.02 28.70 -10.14
C SER A 179 0.82 27.75 -10.14
N THR A 180 0.65 27.03 -11.23
CA THR A 180 -0.34 25.94 -11.36
C THR A 180 0.22 24.64 -10.79
N LEU A 181 -0.65 23.69 -10.43
CA LEU A 181 -0.23 22.37 -9.96
C LEU A 181 0.79 21.70 -10.91
N ASN A 182 0.49 21.67 -12.21
CA ASN A 182 1.35 21.02 -13.22
C ASN A 182 2.75 21.65 -13.27
N ALA A 183 2.83 22.99 -13.34
CA ALA A 183 4.13 23.69 -13.32
C ALA A 183 4.95 23.43 -12.04
N ILE A 184 4.29 23.24 -10.89
CA ILE A 184 4.97 22.86 -9.64
C ILE A 184 5.47 21.42 -9.75
N THR A 185 4.64 20.50 -10.25
CA THR A 185 5.01 19.10 -10.49
C THR A 185 6.21 18.98 -11.41
N ASP A 186 6.23 19.70 -12.53
CA ASP A 186 7.33 19.68 -13.49
C ASP A 186 8.65 20.16 -12.85
N LYS A 187 8.59 21.22 -12.02
CA LYS A 187 9.76 21.73 -11.29
C LYS A 187 10.25 20.78 -10.21
N VAL A 188 9.34 20.07 -9.53
CA VAL A 188 9.69 19.03 -8.54
C VAL A 188 10.33 17.82 -9.21
N HIS A 189 9.87 17.45 -10.41
CA HIS A 189 10.51 16.37 -11.18
C HIS A 189 11.87 16.79 -11.72
N ALA A 190 12.01 18.04 -12.18
CA ALA A 190 13.27 18.59 -12.67
C ALA A 190 14.35 18.73 -11.58
N SER A 191 13.95 18.93 -10.31
CA SER A 191 14.91 19.08 -9.21
C SER A 191 15.50 17.75 -8.72
N GLY A 192 14.89 16.61 -9.07
CA GLY A 192 15.38 15.28 -8.69
C GLY A 192 15.38 15.01 -7.18
N ILE A 193 14.62 15.78 -6.40
CA ILE A 193 14.56 15.65 -4.93
C ILE A 193 13.94 14.31 -4.52
N SER A 194 13.01 13.78 -5.33
CA SER A 194 12.37 12.50 -5.05
C SER A 194 13.03 11.37 -5.84
N LYS A 195 13.40 10.29 -5.12
CA LYS A 195 13.79 9.01 -5.74
C LYS A 195 12.60 8.24 -6.30
N VAL A 196 11.39 8.57 -5.83
CA VAL A 196 10.12 7.91 -6.22
C VAL A 196 9.33 8.86 -7.12
N ALA A 197 8.67 8.32 -8.15
CA ALA A 197 7.79 9.12 -9.00
C ALA A 197 6.61 9.66 -8.16
N LEU A 198 6.60 10.97 -7.90
CA LEU A 198 5.49 11.66 -7.25
C LEU A 198 4.47 12.07 -8.31
N GLY A 199 3.22 11.64 -8.15
CA GLY A 199 2.13 12.09 -9.00
C GLY A 199 1.63 13.50 -8.64
N PRO A 200 0.68 14.03 -9.42
CA PRO A 200 0.11 15.35 -9.17
C PRO A 200 -0.70 15.41 -7.87
N GLU A 201 -1.31 14.30 -7.44
CA GLU A 201 -2.12 14.26 -6.22
C GLU A 201 -1.26 14.26 -4.95
N GLU A 202 -0.09 13.63 -4.97
CA GLU A 202 0.87 13.72 -3.88
C GLU A 202 1.35 15.15 -3.67
N ILE A 203 1.66 15.87 -4.77
CA ILE A 203 2.07 17.27 -4.72
C ILE A 203 0.93 18.17 -4.26
N ARG A 204 -0.32 17.88 -4.70
CA ARG A 204 -1.52 18.56 -4.19
C ARG A 204 -1.63 18.42 -2.67
N SER A 205 -1.38 17.23 -2.11
CA SER A 205 -1.40 17.02 -0.67
C SER A 205 -0.38 17.89 0.06
N ILE A 206 0.83 18.05 -0.47
CA ILE A 206 1.86 18.93 0.11
C ILE A 206 1.44 20.40 0.04
N ILE A 207 0.88 20.83 -1.08
CA ILE A 207 0.35 22.19 -1.22
C ILE A 207 -0.79 22.43 -0.22
N GLN A 208 -1.66 21.44 0.01
CA GLN A 208 -2.70 21.53 1.02
C GLN A 208 -2.14 21.71 2.43
N THR A 209 -1.10 20.97 2.81
CA THR A 209 -0.40 21.18 4.09
C THR A 209 0.10 22.62 4.21
N LEU A 210 0.76 23.15 3.17
CA LEU A 210 1.22 24.55 3.14
C LEU A 210 0.07 25.57 3.21
N MET A 211 -1.12 25.24 2.70
CA MET A 211 -2.31 26.06 2.85
C MET A 211 -2.85 26.04 4.28
N TYR A 212 -2.86 24.87 4.94
CA TYR A 212 -3.26 24.76 6.36
C TYR A 212 -2.29 25.47 7.30
N ASP A 213 -1.00 25.50 6.96
CA ASP A 213 0.01 26.30 7.67
C ASP A 213 -0.14 27.81 7.42
N GLY A 214 -1.08 28.24 6.56
CA GLY A 214 -1.28 29.63 6.19
C GLY A 214 -0.15 30.24 5.37
N ARG A 215 0.73 29.41 4.78
CA ARG A 215 1.90 29.85 4.00
C ARG A 215 1.59 30.05 2.52
N VAL A 216 0.60 29.33 1.99
CA VAL A 216 0.18 29.35 0.58
C VAL A 216 -1.32 29.56 0.50
N GLU A 217 -1.78 30.25 -0.54
CA GLU A 217 -3.20 30.47 -0.82
C GLU A 217 -3.57 29.96 -2.22
N GLU A 218 -4.78 29.42 -2.35
CA GLU A 218 -5.38 29.08 -3.63
C GLU A 218 -6.00 30.33 -4.27
N VAL A 219 -5.59 30.66 -5.50
CA VAL A 219 -6.15 31.73 -6.32
C VAL A 219 -7.06 31.11 -7.37
N ARG A 220 -8.35 31.37 -7.24
CA ARG A 220 -9.35 30.99 -8.24
C ARG A 220 -9.64 32.18 -9.15
N SER A 221 -9.48 31.99 -10.46
CA SER A 221 -9.86 33.01 -11.44
C SER A 221 -11.39 33.16 -11.46
N VAL A 222 -11.88 34.39 -11.30
CA VAL A 222 -13.31 34.70 -11.47
C VAL A 222 -13.65 34.65 -12.95
N ARG A 223 -14.75 33.97 -13.30
CA ARG A 223 -15.22 33.87 -14.69
C ARG A 223 -15.74 35.23 -15.17
N LEU A 224 -15.01 35.87 -16.07
CA LEU A 224 -15.55 36.95 -16.89
C LEU A 224 -16.17 36.43 -18.20
N THR A 225 -15.82 35.21 -18.62
CA THR A 225 -16.27 34.61 -19.89
C THR A 225 -16.85 33.19 -19.72
N PRO A 226 -18.02 32.87 -20.32
CA PRO A 226 -18.59 31.51 -20.29
C PRO A 226 -17.68 30.52 -21.05
N GLY A 227 -17.33 29.40 -20.42
CA GLY A 227 -16.62 28.28 -21.08
C GLY A 227 -15.12 28.15 -20.77
N ALA A 228 -14.51 29.10 -20.04
CA ALA A 228 -13.11 28.95 -19.62
C ALA A 228 -12.96 27.93 -18.47
N SER A 229 -12.00 27.01 -18.63
CA SER A 229 -11.63 26.04 -17.59
C SER A 229 -11.10 26.76 -16.34
N HIS A 230 -11.49 26.28 -15.16
CA HIS A 230 -10.95 26.76 -13.89
C HIS A 230 -9.53 26.23 -13.72
N GLU A 231 -8.53 27.03 -14.07
CA GLU A 231 -7.14 26.72 -13.74
C GLU A 231 -6.83 27.22 -12.33
N VAL A 232 -6.68 26.28 -11.41
CA VAL A 232 -6.30 26.57 -10.02
C VAL A 232 -4.83 26.99 -9.98
N LYS A 233 -4.56 28.15 -9.38
CA LYS A 233 -3.22 28.69 -9.17
C LYS A 233 -2.94 28.83 -7.68
N TYR A 234 -1.67 28.77 -7.32
CA TYR A 234 -1.18 28.90 -5.95
C TYR A 234 -0.21 30.07 -5.88
N LYS A 235 -0.31 30.86 -4.81
CA LYS A 235 0.61 31.94 -4.49
C LYS A 235 1.03 31.85 -3.02
N VAL A 236 2.12 32.51 -2.67
CA VAL A 236 2.50 32.68 -1.25
C VAL A 236 1.46 33.56 -0.57
N SER A 237 1.02 33.13 0.61
CA SER A 237 0.10 33.89 1.47
C SER A 237 0.78 35.16 1.97
N GLN A 238 0.01 36.24 2.12
CA GLN A 238 0.53 37.41 2.81
C GLN A 238 0.62 37.08 4.30
N GLN A 239 1.78 37.29 4.91
CA GLN A 239 1.91 37.09 6.36
C GLN A 239 0.93 38.04 7.08
N ILE A 240 -0.08 37.46 7.71
CA ILE A 240 -0.94 38.17 8.64
C ILE A 240 -0.15 38.25 9.95
N THR A 241 0.77 39.20 10.04
CA THR A 241 1.44 39.51 11.31
C THR A 241 0.49 40.32 12.17
N THR A 242 -0.51 39.67 12.74
CA THR A 242 -1.27 40.22 13.86
C THR A 242 -0.97 39.37 15.08
N PHE A 243 0.27 39.40 15.55
CA PHE A 243 0.53 39.06 16.94
C PHE A 243 -0.27 40.07 17.77
N ASN A 244 -1.28 39.59 18.47
CA ASN A 244 -1.97 40.44 19.43
C ASN A 244 -1.10 40.49 20.71
N TYR A 245 -1.05 41.66 21.36
CA TYR A 245 -0.27 41.84 22.59
C TYR A 245 -0.66 40.86 23.70
N LEU A 246 -1.87 40.31 23.64
CA LEU A 246 -2.34 39.27 24.55
C LEU A 246 -1.53 37.97 24.41
N SER A 247 -1.23 37.52 23.17
CA SER A 247 -0.46 36.31 22.91
C SER A 247 1.00 36.44 23.31
N GLU A 248 1.53 37.67 23.33
CA GLU A 248 2.91 37.96 23.77
C GLU A 248 3.02 38.05 25.30
N THR A 249 1.90 38.27 25.98
CA THR A 249 1.86 38.37 27.44
C THR A 249 1.72 36.99 28.06
N PRO A 250 2.46 36.65 29.12
CA PRO A 250 2.37 35.33 29.77
C PRO A 250 0.96 34.91 30.16
N CYS A 251 0.10 35.89 30.49
CA CYS A 251 -1.29 35.65 30.85
C CYS A 251 -2.13 35.09 29.69
N GLY A 252 -1.88 35.49 28.44
CA GLY A 252 -2.69 35.06 27.29
C GLY A 252 -2.47 33.60 26.87
N VAL A 253 -1.39 32.97 27.36
CA VAL A 253 -1.04 31.56 27.12
C VAL A 253 -0.85 30.79 28.42
N CYS A 254 -1.27 31.35 29.55
CA CYS A 254 -1.03 30.77 30.88
C CYS A 254 -1.85 29.47 31.06
N PRO A 255 -1.22 28.31 31.31
CA PRO A 255 -1.93 27.03 31.46
C PRO A 255 -2.75 26.96 32.76
N VAL A 256 -2.51 27.87 33.70
CA VAL A 256 -3.18 27.96 35.01
C VAL A 256 -3.92 29.28 35.18
N PHE A 257 -4.32 29.93 34.08
CA PHE A 257 -5.00 31.22 34.08
C PHE A 257 -6.21 31.24 35.03
N ASP A 258 -7.07 30.23 34.96
CA ASP A 258 -8.30 30.13 35.75
C ASP A 258 -8.06 29.99 37.27
N GLN A 259 -6.85 29.62 37.69
CA GLN A 259 -6.48 29.45 39.10
C GLN A 259 -5.81 30.70 39.68
N CYS A 260 -5.45 31.66 38.83
CA CYS A 260 -4.70 32.85 39.20
C CYS A 260 -5.64 33.91 39.80
N GLN A 261 -5.59 34.07 41.12
CA GLN A 261 -6.35 35.11 41.83
C GLN A 261 -5.51 35.73 42.96
N GLU A 262 -5.89 36.93 43.37
CA GLU A 262 -5.26 37.60 44.51
C GLU A 262 -5.55 36.82 45.81
N GLY A 263 -4.50 36.52 46.58
CA GLY A 263 -4.60 35.72 47.83
C GLY A 263 -4.51 34.20 47.66
N ASN A 264 -4.56 33.68 46.43
CA ASN A 264 -4.33 32.26 46.16
C ASN A 264 -2.84 31.91 46.14
N VAL A 265 -2.54 30.61 46.21
CA VAL A 265 -1.17 30.07 45.99
C VAL A 265 -0.65 30.46 44.60
N ILE A 266 -1.51 30.39 43.59
CA ILE A 266 -1.26 30.92 42.25
C ILE A 266 -1.85 32.33 42.20
N SER A 267 -0.98 33.33 42.20
CA SER A 267 -1.38 34.74 42.18
C SER A 267 -0.53 35.54 41.20
N PRO A 268 -1.02 36.70 40.71
CA PRO A 268 -0.21 37.59 39.88
C PRO A 268 1.05 38.07 40.61
N ARG A 269 0.98 38.22 41.95
CA ARG A 269 2.08 38.72 42.80
C ARG A 269 3.26 37.75 42.87
N SER A 270 2.99 36.45 42.92
CA SER A 270 3.99 35.38 42.98
C SER A 270 4.18 34.66 41.63
N CYS A 271 3.71 35.24 40.53
CA CYS A 271 3.67 34.59 39.23
C CYS A 271 5.07 34.39 38.61
N LEU A 272 5.55 33.16 38.58
CA LEU A 272 6.83 32.79 37.96
C LEU A 272 6.91 33.15 36.47
N TYR A 273 5.81 33.00 35.73
CA TYR A 273 5.76 33.32 34.30
C TYR A 273 6.02 34.81 34.06
N MET A 274 5.45 35.68 34.90
CA MET A 274 5.62 37.13 34.81
C MET A 274 7.02 37.56 35.26
N THR A 275 7.52 36.99 36.37
CA THR A 275 8.89 37.23 36.87
C THR A 275 9.94 36.92 35.81
N LYS A 276 9.82 35.75 35.16
CA LYS A 276 10.73 35.32 34.08
C LYS A 276 10.61 36.22 32.85
N TRP A 277 9.39 36.57 32.43
CA TRP A 277 9.14 37.40 31.25
C TRP A 277 9.66 38.83 31.42
N LEU A 278 9.52 39.41 32.62
CA LEU A 278 10.04 40.74 32.97
C LEU A 278 11.53 40.75 33.32
N GLY A 279 12.19 39.58 33.40
CA GLY A 279 13.59 39.48 33.82
C GLY A 279 13.84 39.92 35.27
N LEU A 280 12.84 39.80 36.14
CA LEU A 280 12.98 40.12 37.56
C LEU A 280 13.83 39.03 38.23
N LYS A 281 14.74 39.42 39.14
CA LYS A 281 15.43 38.46 40.00
C LYS A 281 14.37 37.73 40.82
N GLU A 282 14.50 36.40 40.95
CA GLU A 282 13.62 35.61 41.82
C GLU A 282 13.62 36.28 43.20
N LEU A 283 12.47 36.84 43.57
CA LEU A 283 12.25 37.37 44.89
C LEU A 283 12.09 36.14 45.78
N ASP A 284 12.99 35.98 46.76
CA ASP A 284 12.84 35.01 47.84
C ASP A 284 11.52 35.34 48.56
N PHE A 285 10.47 34.60 48.24
CA PHE A 285 9.15 34.66 48.90
C PHE A 285 9.00 33.51 49.87
#